data_AF-A0A4Q7XVR7-F1
#
_entry.id   AF-A0A4Q7XVR7-F1
#
_cell.length_a   1.000
_cell.length_b   1.000
_cell.length_c   1.000
_cell.angle_alpha   90.00
_cell.angle_beta   90.00
_cell.angle_gamma   90.00
#
_symmetry.space_group_name_H-M   'P 1'
#
loop_
_entity.id
_entity.type
_entity.pdbx_description
1 polymer ?
#
loop_
_entity_poly.entity_id
_entity_poly.type
_entity_poly.pdbx_seq_one_letter_code
_entity_poly.pdbx_strand_id
1 'polypeptide(L)' 'MQLDRQTALALIAEGKAAQANGDPSDACPYDRLGNAEQQFGSRYWTKGWSTARSAAEEAQTAAPATAGH' A
#
# COMPACT_ATOMS: atom_id res chain seq x y z
N MET A 1 -24.33 -4.32 2.71
CA MET A 1 -23.02 -4.56 2.04
C MET A 1 -22.11 -5.23 3.04
N GLN A 2 -21.84 -6.53 2.91
CA GLN A 2 -20.95 -7.25 3.80
C GLN A 2 -19.54 -7.12 3.21
N LEU A 3 -18.85 -6.03 3.58
CA LEU A 3 -17.46 -5.80 3.17
C LEU A 3 -16.60 -6.89 3.81
N ASP A 4 -16.29 -7.91 3.00
CA ASP A 4 -15.71 -9.15 3.47
C ASP A 4 -14.20 -9.01 3.78
N ARG A 5 -13.73 -9.79 4.76
CA ARG A 5 -12.31 -9.85 5.13
C ARG A 5 -11.42 -10.17 3.93
N GLN A 6 -11.89 -11.02 3.01
CA GLN A 6 -11.17 -11.41 1.81
C GLN A 6 -10.98 -10.22 0.87
N THR A 7 -11.99 -9.36 0.71
CA THR A 7 -11.89 -8.12 -0.07
C THR A 7 -10.85 -7.18 0.54
N ALA A 8 -10.86 -7.03 1.88
CA ALA A 8 -9.86 -6.22 2.57
C ALA A 8 -8.42 -6.70 2.33
N LEU A 9 -8.22 -8.02 2.33
CA LEU A 9 -6.90 -8.64 2.06
C LEU A 9 -6.47 -8.45 0.60
N ALA A 10 -7.40 -8.56 -0.35
CA ALA A 10 -7.13 -8.31 -1.76
C ALA A 10 -6.69 -6.85 -2.00
N LEU A 11 -7.40 -5.89 -1.42
CA LEU A 11 -7.06 -4.46 -1.49
C LEU A 11 -5.68 -4.15 -0.89
N ILE A 12 -5.35 -4.78 0.25
CA ILE A 12 -4.02 -4.67 0.84
C ILE A 12 -2.95 -5.23 -0.11
N ALA A 13 -3.19 -6.39 -0.74
CA ALA A 13 -2.25 -6.99 -1.67
C ALA A 13 -2.04 -6.11 -2.91
N GLU A 14 -3.12 -5.51 -3.44
CA GLU A 14 -3.08 -4.57 -4.56
C GLU A 14 -2.23 -3.33 -4.24
N GLY A 15 -2.45 -2.70 -3.09
CA GLY A 15 -1.64 -1.55 -2.66
C GLY A 15 -0.17 -1.90 -2.46
N LYS A 16 0.14 -3.09 -1.93
CA LYS A 16 1.52 -3.58 -1.82
C LYS A 16 2.18 -3.75 -3.20
N ALA A 17 1.46 -4.33 -4.16
CA ALA A 17 1.95 -4.54 -5.50
C ALA A 17 2.23 -3.21 -6.22
N ALA A 18 1.33 -2.22 -6.08
CA ALA A 18 1.53 -0.88 -6.62
C ALA A 18 2.81 -0.24 -6.07
N GLN A 19 3.05 -0.32 -4.76
CA GLN A 19 4.31 0.18 -4.19
C GLN A 19 5.53 -0.55 -4.73
N ALA A 20 5.46 -1.88 -4.88
CA ALA A 20 6.55 -2.69 -5.42
C ALA A 20 6.86 -2.36 -6.89
N ASN A 21 5.85 -1.93 -7.66
CA ASN A 21 6.01 -1.43 -9.02
C ASN A 21 6.53 0.02 -9.09
N GLY A 22 6.63 0.71 -7.94
CA GLY A 22 7.04 2.11 -7.87
C GLY A 22 5.92 3.12 -8.08
N ASP A 23 4.65 2.69 -8.07
CA ASP A 23 3.51 3.58 -8.20
C ASP A 23 3.39 4.52 -6.99
N PRO A 24 3.02 5.80 -7.19
CA PRO A 24 2.78 6.73 -6.10
C PRO A 24 1.50 6.36 -5.33
N SER A 25 1.39 6.81 -4.08
CA SER A 25 0.16 6.61 -3.28
C SER A 25 -1.09 7.26 -3.90
N ASP A 26 -0.93 8.21 -4.81
CA ASP A 26 -2.02 8.85 -5.56
C ASP A 26 -2.58 7.96 -6.68
N ALA A 27 -1.87 6.89 -7.06
CA ALA A 27 -2.37 5.88 -8.00
C ALA A 27 -3.49 5.00 -7.41
N CYS A 28 -3.93 5.27 -6.18
CA CYS A 28 -5.07 4.60 -5.58
C CYS A 28 -6.33 4.81 -6.44
N PRO A 29 -6.93 3.75 -6.98
CA PRO A 29 -8.09 3.90 -7.87
C PRO A 29 -9.39 4.22 -7.13
N TYR A 30 -9.35 4.24 -5.78
CA TYR A 30 -10.54 4.40 -4.94
C TYR A 30 -10.64 5.81 -4.37
N ASP A 31 -11.81 6.43 -4.52
CA ASP A 31 -12.08 7.74 -3.96
C ASP A 31 -12.25 7.69 -2.43
N ARG A 32 -11.44 8.48 -1.72
CA ARG A 32 -11.49 8.62 -0.27
C ARG A 32 -12.75 9.34 0.23
N LEU A 33 -13.39 10.15 -0.62
CA LEU A 33 -14.61 10.89 -0.31
C LEU A 33 -15.85 10.29 -0.96
N GLY A 34 -15.69 9.18 -1.69
CA GLY A 34 -16.76 8.49 -2.39
C GLY A 34 -17.69 7.70 -1.47
N ASN A 35 -18.45 6.78 -2.06
CA ASN A 35 -19.35 5.88 -1.33
C ASN A 35 -18.59 4.93 -0.38
N ALA A 36 -19.31 4.27 0.54
CA ALA A 36 -18.71 3.40 1.57
C ALA A 36 -17.74 2.34 1.00
N GLU A 37 -18.02 1.79 -0.18
CA GLU A 37 -17.13 0.84 -0.87
C GLU A 37 -15.83 1.48 -1.35
N GLN A 38 -15.90 2.70 -1.89
CA GLN A 38 -14.71 3.45 -2.31
C GLN A 38 -13.87 3.86 -1.10
N GLN A 39 -14.50 4.31 -0.02
CA GLN A 39 -13.78 4.63 1.22
C GLN A 39 -13.11 3.39 1.82
N PHE A 40 -13.78 2.24 1.75
CA PHE A 40 -13.21 0.96 2.18
C PHE A 40 -12.01 0.58 1.30
N GLY A 41 -12.18 0.60 -0.02
CA GLY A 41 -11.10 0.41 -1.01
C GLY A 41 -9.88 1.28 -0.70
N SER A 42 -10.10 2.59 -0.62
CA SER A 42 -9.08 3.60 -0.36
C SER A 42 -8.31 3.33 0.94
N ARG A 43 -9.01 2.98 2.03
CA ARG A 43 -8.37 2.68 3.32
C ARG A 43 -7.48 1.45 3.26
N TYR A 44 -7.95 0.34 2.71
CA TYR A 44 -7.20 -0.92 2.72
C TYR A 44 -6.10 -0.96 1.66
N TRP A 45 -6.33 -0.35 0.50
CA TRP A 45 -5.30 -0.16 -0.52
C TRP A 45 -4.14 0.69 -0.01
N THR A 46 -4.45 1.88 0.55
CA THR A 46 -3.41 2.80 1.08
C THR A 46 -2.65 2.16 2.23
N LYS A 47 -3.33 1.36 3.07
CA LYS A 47 -2.67 0.59 4.13
C LYS A 47 -1.66 -0.41 3.57
N GLY A 48 -2.02 -1.13 2.51
CA GLY A 48 -1.12 -2.05 1.81
C GLY A 48 0.11 -1.34 1.24
N TRP A 49 -0.13 -0.25 0.51
CA TRP A 49 0.93 0.57 -0.09
C TRP A 49 1.90 1.12 0.96
N SER A 50 1.38 1.74 2.02
CA SER A 50 2.21 2.29 3.10
C SER A 50 3.01 1.20 3.82
N THR A 51 2.44 0.01 4.01
CA THR A 51 3.15 -1.12 4.63
C THR A 51 4.31 -1.59 3.76
N ALA A 52 4.09 -1.71 2.45
CA ALA A 52 5.16 -2.08 1.51
C ALA A 52 6.24 -1.00 1.43
N ARG A 53 5.86 0.28 1.45
CA ARG A 53 6.82 1.40 1.48
C ARG A 53 7.70 1.32 2.72
N SER A 54 7.12 1.19 3.91
CA SER A 54 7.90 1.06 5.15
C SER A 54 8.84 -0.14 5.10
N ALA A 55 8.37 -1.30 4.63
CA ALA A 55 9.24 -2.47 4.48
C ALA A 55 10.38 -2.26 3.47
N ALA A 56 10.13 -1.54 2.38
CA ALA A 56 11.16 -1.17 1.41
C ALA A 56 12.17 -0.17 1.98
N GLU A 57 11.71 0.83 2.74
CA GLU A 57 12.55 1.80 3.45
C GLU A 57 13.43 1.11 4.52
N GLU A 58 12.86 0.15 5.27
CA GLU A 58 13.58 -0.68 6.24
C GLU A 58 14.63 -1.56 5.57
N ALA A 59 14.29 -2.21 4.45
CA ALA A 59 15.24 -3.02 3.68
C ALA A 59 16.39 -2.17 3.11
N GLN A 60 16.10 -0.93 2.70
CA GLN A 60 17.10 0.00 2.17
C GLN A 60 17.99 0.58 3.27
N THR A 61 17.45 0.79 4.48
CA THR A 61 18.23 1.19 5.67
C THR A 61 19.09 0.05 6.21
N ALA A 62 18.65 -1.19 6.06
CA ALA A 62 19.41 -2.38 6.47
C ALA A 62 20.53 -2.78 5.47
N ALA A 63 20.55 -2.21 4.26
CA ALA A 63 21.67 -2.37 3.35
C ALA A 63 22.88 -1.59 3.89
N PRO A 64 24.00 -2.25 4.18
CA PRO A 64 25.06 -1.70 5.01
C PRO A 64 25.69 -0.47 4.36
N ALA A 65 25.90 0.56 5.17
CA ALA A 65 26.79 1.69 4.91
C ALA A 65 28.27 1.22 4.83
N THR A 66 28.57 0.32 3.89
CA THR A 66 29.93 -0.07 3.50
C THR A 66 30.21 0.42 2.09
N ALA A 67 30.26 1.74 1.92
CA ALA A 67 30.98 2.37 0.83
C ALA A 67 31.77 3.51 1.47
N GLY A 68 33.06 3.25 1.69
CA GLY A 68 33.90 3.97 2.63
C GLY A 68 34.37 5.36 2.21
N HIS A 69 35.01 6.02 3.16
CA HIS A 69 36.29 6.70 2.97
C HIS A 69 37.08 6.67 4.29
#